data_AF-A0A9P6PZY3-F1
#
_entry.id   AF-A0A9P6PZY3-F1
#
_cell.length_a   1.000
_cell.length_b   1.000
_cell.length_c   1.000
_cell.angle_alpha   90.00
_cell.angle_beta   90.00
_cell.angle_gamma   90.00
#
_symmetry.space_group_name_H-M   'P 1'
#
loop_
_entity.id
_entity.type
_entity.pdbx_description
1 polymer ?
#
loop_
_entity_poly.entity_id
_entity_poly.type
_entity_poly.pdbx_seq_one_letter_code
_entity_poly.pdbx_strand_id
1 'polypeptide(L)'
;MFKDIFPLFKDPVAVEMVITHIVHRINSTLDKKVDVIVGLDARGFLFGPLIAMRLGAAFAPVRKAGKLPGATIQAAYEKEYGTDIFEMQEDAIKPGQNVVIIDDLIATGGSAAGAEKLVQKLGGSVLEFIFIIELEFLKGKDALSAPIYSLVKA
;
A
#
# COMPACT_ATOMS: atom_id res chain seq x y z
N MET A 1 -5.70 15.88 12.94
CA MET A 1 -6.79 16.13 11.98
C MET A 1 -7.08 14.83 11.25
N PHE A 2 -8.32 14.34 11.30
CA PHE A 2 -8.72 13.11 10.60
C PHE A 2 -9.20 13.45 9.19
N LYS A 3 -8.73 12.71 8.18
CA LYS A 3 -9.22 12.83 6.79
C LYS A 3 -10.11 11.63 6.50
N ASP A 4 -11.39 11.88 6.35
CA ASP A 4 -12.39 10.83 6.12
C ASP A 4 -12.54 10.56 4.62
N ILE A 5 -12.19 9.34 4.20
CA ILE A 5 -12.33 8.85 2.82
C ILE A 5 -13.68 8.17 2.56
N PHE A 6 -14.48 7.86 3.59
CA PHE A 6 -15.73 7.11 3.40
C PHE A 6 -16.81 7.82 2.56
N PRO A 7 -16.88 9.16 2.48
CA PRO A 7 -17.77 9.82 1.52
C PRO A 7 -17.49 9.42 0.07
N LEU A 8 -16.25 9.10 -0.31
CA LEU A 8 -15.89 8.60 -1.64
C LEU A 8 -16.71 7.34 -1.99
N PHE A 9 -16.81 6.41 -1.04
CA PHE A 9 -17.49 5.12 -1.26
C PHE A 9 -19.02 5.22 -1.29
N LYS A 10 -19.59 6.38 -1.00
CA LYS A 10 -21.03 6.64 -1.19
C LYS A 10 -21.37 6.97 -2.64
N ASP A 11 -20.37 7.29 -3.46
CA ASP A 11 -20.51 7.55 -4.89
C ASP A 11 -19.76 6.48 -5.70
N PRO A 12 -20.47 5.52 -6.32
CA PRO A 12 -19.84 4.47 -7.10
C PRO A 12 -19.08 4.99 -8.34
N VAL A 13 -19.50 6.13 -8.91
CA VAL A 13 -18.80 6.75 -10.04
C VAL A 13 -17.47 7.32 -9.57
N ALA A 14 -17.45 7.97 -8.40
CA ALA A 14 -16.22 8.49 -7.83
C ALA A 14 -15.21 7.38 -7.49
N VAL A 15 -15.67 6.24 -6.96
CA VAL A 15 -14.81 5.06 -6.74
C VAL A 15 -14.24 4.55 -8.06
N GLU A 16 -15.07 4.33 -9.08
CA GLU A 16 -14.61 3.85 -10.39
C GLU A 16 -13.60 4.82 -11.03
N MET A 17 -13.82 6.13 -10.91
CA MET A 17 -12.88 7.15 -11.38
C MET A 17 -11.52 7.05 -10.67
N VAL A 18 -11.51 6.89 -9.34
CA VAL A 18 -10.28 6.74 -8.55
C VAL A 18 -9.52 5.47 -8.94
N ILE A 19 -10.21 4.33 -9.04
CA ILE A 19 -9.58 3.06 -9.43
C ILE A 19 -9.04 3.14 -10.85
N THR A 20 -9.83 3.65 -11.80
CA THR A 20 -9.41 3.81 -13.20
C THR A 20 -8.22 4.73 -13.34
N HIS A 21 -8.20 5.84 -12.59
CA HIS A 21 -7.06 6.76 -12.56
C HIS A 21 -5.79 6.10 -12.04
N ILE A 22 -5.86 5.40 -10.90
CA ILE A 22 -4.69 4.69 -10.33
C ILE A 22 -4.16 3.62 -11.29
N VAL A 23 -5.05 2.83 -11.89
CA VAL A 23 -4.66 1.80 -12.87
C VAL A 23 -4.00 2.42 -14.10
N HIS A 24 -4.57 3.51 -14.64
CA HIS A 24 -3.98 4.23 -15.77
C HIS A 24 -2.60 4.81 -15.43
N ARG A 25 -2.45 5.41 -14.24
CA ARG A 25 -1.17 5.92 -13.73
C ARG A 25 -0.12 4.81 -13.68
N ILE A 26 -0.41 3.69 -13.02
CA ILE A 26 0.50 2.54 -12.92
C ILE A 26 0.95 2.09 -14.32
N ASN A 27 0.01 1.88 -15.24
CA ASN A 27 0.32 1.40 -16.60
C ASN A 27 1.07 2.42 -17.46
N SER A 28 0.93 3.72 -17.19
CA SER A 28 1.57 4.77 -18.00
C SER A 28 2.94 5.19 -17.49
N THR A 29 3.28 4.90 -16.23
CA THR A 29 4.51 5.43 -15.61
C THR A 29 5.46 4.39 -15.05
N LEU A 30 5.03 3.13 -14.90
CA LEU A 30 5.93 2.05 -14.55
C LEU A 30 6.33 1.27 -15.80
N ASP A 31 7.63 1.17 -16.06
CA ASP A 31 8.18 0.40 -17.19
C ASP A 31 8.14 -1.12 -16.94
N LYS A 32 7.89 -1.52 -15.70
CA LYS A 32 7.83 -2.92 -15.26
C LYS A 32 6.39 -3.31 -14.99
N LYS A 33 6.03 -4.54 -15.38
CA LYS A 33 4.76 -5.15 -14.99
C LYS A 33 4.69 -5.27 -13.47
N VAL A 34 3.56 -4.86 -12.88
CA VAL A 34 3.25 -5.08 -11.47
C VAL A 34 2.74 -6.51 -11.30
N ASP A 35 3.38 -7.27 -10.41
CA ASP A 35 3.01 -8.67 -10.14
C ASP A 35 2.07 -8.78 -8.92
N VAL A 36 2.26 -7.91 -7.92
CA VAL A 36 1.48 -7.92 -6.68
C VAL A 36 1.13 -6.51 -6.22
N ILE A 37 -0.13 -6.30 -5.85
CA ILE A 37 -0.55 -5.13 -5.08
C ILE A 37 -0.59 -5.51 -3.60
N VAL A 38 0.18 -4.79 -2.79
CA VAL A 38 0.17 -4.93 -1.34
C VAL A 38 -0.70 -3.85 -0.73
N GLY A 39 -1.75 -4.24 0.00
CA GLY A 39 -2.58 -3.30 0.76
C GLY A 39 -2.20 -3.29 2.24
N LEU A 40 -2.34 -2.16 2.91
CA LEU A 40 -2.20 -2.07 4.38
C LEU A 40 -3.57 -2.15 5.08
N ASP A 41 -3.61 -2.87 6.21
CA ASP A 41 -4.81 -3.04 7.01
C ASP A 41 -5.25 -1.71 7.67
N ALA A 42 -6.51 -1.28 7.58
CA ALA A 42 -7.62 -1.89 6.83
C ALA A 42 -7.94 -1.15 5.52
N ARG A 43 -7.59 0.13 5.43
CA ARG A 43 -8.17 1.03 4.43
C ARG A 43 -7.49 0.89 3.06
N GLY A 44 -6.23 0.47 3.02
CA GLY A 44 -5.60 0.00 1.79
C GLY A 44 -6.36 -1.17 1.12
N PHE A 45 -7.11 -1.97 1.89
CA PHE A 45 -7.91 -3.09 1.34
C PHE A 45 -9.16 -2.62 0.60
N LEU A 46 -9.57 -1.36 0.77
CA LEU A 46 -10.70 -0.79 0.04
C LEU A 46 -10.37 -0.52 -1.44
N PHE A 47 -9.08 -0.41 -1.77
CA PHE A 47 -8.60 -0.09 -3.12
C PHE A 47 -7.73 -1.21 -3.72
N GLY A 48 -6.85 -1.81 -2.91
CA GLY A 48 -5.82 -2.75 -3.37
C GLY A 48 -6.36 -3.92 -4.20
N PRO A 49 -7.36 -4.68 -3.74
CA PRO A 49 -7.93 -5.80 -4.50
C PRO A 49 -8.56 -5.36 -5.83
N LEU A 50 -9.23 -4.19 -5.87
CA LEU A 50 -9.85 -3.66 -7.09
C LEU A 50 -8.80 -3.32 -8.14
N ILE A 51 -7.70 -2.68 -7.71
CA ILE A 51 -6.57 -2.33 -8.58
C ILE A 51 -5.84 -3.60 -9.04
N ALA A 52 -5.58 -4.55 -8.14
CA ALA A 52 -4.95 -5.82 -8.47
C ALA A 52 -5.71 -6.57 -9.56
N MET A 53 -7.04 -6.68 -9.40
CA MET A 53 -7.93 -7.29 -10.38
C MET A 53 -7.83 -6.60 -11.75
N ARG A 54 -7.82 -5.26 -11.79
CA ARG A 54 -7.74 -4.47 -13.04
C ARG A 54 -6.39 -4.58 -13.74
N LEU A 55 -5.31 -4.80 -13.00
CA LEU A 55 -3.96 -4.98 -13.53
C LEU A 55 -3.62 -6.43 -13.87
N GLY A 56 -4.47 -7.40 -13.50
CA GLY A 56 -4.13 -8.83 -13.59
C GLY A 56 -2.96 -9.22 -12.68
N ALA A 57 -2.82 -8.52 -11.54
CA ALA A 57 -1.82 -8.77 -10.51
C ALA A 57 -2.45 -9.56 -9.34
N ALA A 58 -1.59 -10.18 -8.52
CA ALA A 58 -2.03 -10.74 -7.24
C ALA A 58 -2.30 -9.62 -6.22
N PHE A 59 -3.04 -9.93 -5.16
CA PHE A 59 -3.20 -9.06 -4.01
C PHE A 59 -2.63 -9.74 -2.76
N ALA A 60 -1.86 -9.01 -1.96
CA ALA A 60 -1.29 -9.47 -0.72
C ALA A 60 -1.61 -8.49 0.43
N PRO A 61 -2.28 -8.94 1.51
CA PRO A 61 -2.56 -8.09 2.66
C PRO A 61 -1.35 -8.00 3.60
N VAL A 62 -1.03 -6.79 4.07
CA VAL A 62 -0.23 -6.56 5.28
C VAL A 62 -1.17 -6.25 6.43
N ARG A 63 -1.08 -7.00 7.53
CA ARG A 63 -1.97 -6.84 8.69
C ARG A 63 -1.22 -6.66 9.99
N LYS A 64 -1.90 -6.16 11.01
CA LYS A 64 -1.37 -6.19 12.39
C LYS A 64 -1.18 -7.63 12.86
N ALA A 65 -0.24 -7.83 13.77
CA ALA A 65 0.11 -9.15 14.27
C ALA A 65 -1.10 -9.96 14.79
N GLY A 66 -1.10 -11.26 14.48
CA GLY A 66 -2.14 -12.22 14.88
C GLY A 66 -3.43 -12.16 14.06
N LYS A 67 -3.45 -11.46 12.91
CA LYS A 67 -4.63 -11.32 12.05
C LYS A 67 -4.58 -12.14 10.75
N LEU A 68 -3.42 -12.67 10.39
CA LEU A 68 -3.25 -13.53 9.22
C LEU A 68 -3.20 -15.01 9.63
N PRO A 69 -3.81 -15.91 8.84
CA PRO A 69 -3.66 -17.34 9.06
C PRO A 69 -2.33 -17.87 8.50
N GLY A 70 -1.90 -19.02 8.99
CA GLY A 70 -0.71 -19.72 8.48
C GLY A 70 0.60 -19.11 8.96
N ALA A 71 1.69 -19.41 8.23
CA ALA A 71 3.02 -18.90 8.54
C ALA A 71 3.19 -17.45 8.05
N THR A 72 3.78 -16.59 8.88
CA THR A 72 3.93 -15.17 8.60
C THR A 72 5.32 -14.67 8.98
N ILE A 73 5.86 -13.78 8.16
CA ILE A 73 6.97 -12.92 8.57
C ILE A 73 6.47 -11.64 9.24
N GLN A 74 7.31 -11.08 10.10
CA GLN A 74 7.01 -9.86 10.86
C GLN A 74 7.98 -8.71 10.56
N ALA A 75 7.47 -7.49 10.64
CA ALA A 75 8.28 -6.27 10.63
C ALA A 75 7.70 -5.27 11.64
N ALA A 76 8.55 -4.81 12.55
CA ALA A 76 8.21 -3.71 13.43
C ALA A 76 8.24 -2.37 12.68
N TYR A 77 7.30 -1.49 13.01
CA TYR A 77 7.24 -0.13 12.49
C TYR A 77 6.95 0.87 13.60
N GLU A 78 7.42 2.09 13.40
CA GLU A 78 7.26 3.18 14.37
C GLU A 78 5.93 3.90 14.16
N LYS A 79 5.26 4.19 15.28
CA LYS A 79 4.12 5.09 15.37
C LYS A 79 4.55 6.38 16.06
N GLU A 80 3.66 7.36 16.08
CA GLU A 80 3.83 8.59 16.87
C GLU A 80 4.04 8.28 18.36
N TYR A 81 3.45 7.20 18.86
CA TYR A 81 3.66 6.70 20.22
C TYR A 81 3.88 5.18 20.20
N GLY A 82 5.15 4.77 20.23
CA GLY A 82 5.57 3.37 20.36
C GLY A 82 5.77 2.64 19.03
N THR A 83 5.94 1.33 19.13
CA THR A 83 6.13 0.42 17.99
C THR A 83 4.94 -0.53 17.86
N ASP A 84 4.65 -0.94 16.65
CA ASP A 84 3.69 -2.01 16.36
C ASP A 84 4.28 -2.96 15.32
N ILE A 85 3.64 -4.11 15.13
CA ILE A 85 4.15 -5.18 14.28
C ILE A 85 3.15 -5.44 13.17
N PHE A 86 3.66 -5.39 11.94
CA PHE A 86 2.97 -5.90 10.77
C PHE A 86 3.43 -7.31 10.41
N GLU A 87 2.48 -8.07 9.88
CA GLU A 87 2.62 -9.42 9.38
C GLU A 87 2.26 -9.49 7.90
N MET A 88 2.95 -10.38 7.19
CA MET A 88 2.65 -10.82 5.83
C MET A 88 2.87 -12.34 5.77
N GLN A 89 2.03 -13.06 5.04
CA GLN A 89 2.21 -14.51 4.84
C GLN A 89 3.50 -14.79 4.07
N GLU A 90 4.22 -15.86 4.42
CA GLU A 90 5.55 -16.16 3.86
C GLU A 90 5.54 -16.43 2.35
N ASP A 91 4.39 -16.80 1.79
CA ASP A 91 4.17 -17.09 0.38
C ASP A 91 3.50 -15.96 -0.40
N ALA A 92 3.24 -14.82 0.25
CA ALA A 92 2.52 -13.69 -0.35
C ALA A 92 3.31 -13.03 -1.50
N ILE A 93 4.65 -13.07 -1.43
CA ILE A 93 5.56 -12.48 -2.41
C ILE A 93 6.63 -13.53 -2.75
N LYS A 94 6.90 -13.69 -4.05
CA LYS A 94 8.00 -14.51 -4.56
C LYS A 94 9.20 -13.62 -4.89
N PRO A 95 10.44 -14.13 -4.73
CA PRO A 95 11.64 -13.39 -5.10
C PRO A 95 11.59 -12.85 -6.54
N GLY A 96 11.94 -11.59 -6.72
CA GLY A 96 11.96 -10.90 -8.01
C GLY A 96 10.63 -10.30 -8.46
N GLN A 97 9.53 -10.52 -7.73
CA GLN A 97 8.24 -9.89 -8.05
C GLN A 97 8.28 -8.37 -7.83
N ASN A 98 7.64 -7.66 -8.76
CA ASN A 98 7.46 -6.22 -8.69
C ASN A 98 6.17 -5.89 -7.94
N VAL A 99 6.27 -5.00 -6.96
CA VAL A 99 5.19 -4.73 -5.99
C VAL A 99 4.83 -3.25 -6.01
N VAL A 100 3.53 -2.96 -5.97
CA VAL A 100 3.03 -1.62 -5.61
C VAL A 100 2.35 -1.72 -4.27
N ILE A 101 2.69 -0.82 -3.35
CA ILE A 101 2.09 -0.75 -2.02
C ILE A 101 1.03 0.35 -2.02
N ILE A 102 -0.16 0.08 -1.48
CA ILE A 102 -1.26 1.04 -1.43
C ILE A 102 -1.87 1.14 -0.03
N ASP A 103 -2.13 2.38 0.39
CA ASP A 103 -2.95 2.70 1.55
C ASP A 103 -3.80 3.94 1.29
N ASP A 104 -4.74 4.26 2.17
CA ASP A 104 -5.59 5.43 1.97
C ASP A 104 -4.86 6.74 2.27
N LEU A 105 -3.99 6.76 3.28
CA LEU A 105 -3.34 7.98 3.75
C LEU A 105 -1.90 7.72 4.20
N ILE A 106 -0.99 8.59 3.76
CA ILE A 106 0.37 8.68 4.34
C ILE A 106 0.50 9.88 5.27
N ALA A 107 0.96 9.60 6.50
CA ALA A 107 1.34 10.57 7.51
C ALA A 107 2.87 10.62 7.64
N THR A 108 3.44 9.92 8.63
CA THR A 108 4.89 9.84 8.86
C THR A 108 5.59 8.79 7.98
N GLY A 109 4.85 7.96 7.24
CA GLY A 109 5.40 6.90 6.38
C GLY A 109 5.82 5.62 7.11
N GLY A 110 5.82 5.59 8.45
CA GLY A 110 6.29 4.44 9.23
C GLY A 110 5.58 3.12 8.91
N SER A 111 4.26 3.14 8.76
CA SER A 111 3.48 1.95 8.38
C SER A 111 3.84 1.42 6.99
N ALA A 112 3.93 2.31 6.00
CA ALA A 112 4.31 1.97 4.64
C ALA A 112 5.75 1.43 4.56
N ALA A 113 6.69 2.00 5.34
CA ALA A 113 8.05 1.48 5.47
C ALA A 113 8.07 0.08 6.14
N GLY A 114 7.18 -0.18 7.10
CA GLY A 114 6.99 -1.50 7.68
C GLY A 114 6.54 -2.53 6.64
N ALA A 115 5.59 -2.17 5.78
CA ALA A 115 5.13 -3.01 4.68
C ALA A 115 6.26 -3.24 3.64
N GLU A 116 7.02 -2.21 3.29
CA GLU A 116 8.19 -2.31 2.40
C GLU A 116 9.22 -3.31 2.91
N LYS A 117 9.53 -3.29 4.22
CA LYS A 117 10.44 -4.26 4.84
C LYS A 117 9.95 -5.70 4.70
N LEU A 118 8.65 -5.95 4.80
CA LEU A 118 8.07 -7.30 4.61
C LEU A 118 8.25 -7.75 3.16
N VAL A 119 7.95 -6.88 2.20
CA VAL A 119 8.14 -7.17 0.76
C VAL A 119 9.60 -7.48 0.45
N GLN A 120 10.54 -6.67 0.96
CA GLN A 120 11.97 -6.87 0.76
C GLN A 120 12.48 -8.17 1.41
N LYS A 121 11.97 -8.54 2.60
CA LYS A 121 12.32 -9.81 3.27
C LYS A 121 11.93 -11.04 2.44
N LEU A 122 10.85 -10.96 1.66
CA LEU A 122 10.44 -12.02 0.74
C LEU A 122 11.10 -11.91 -0.65
N GLY A 123 12.02 -10.96 -0.84
CA GLY A 123 12.76 -10.76 -2.08
C GLY A 123 12.00 -10.01 -3.17
N GLY A 124 10.89 -9.33 -2.85
CA GLY A 124 10.16 -8.46 -3.77
C GLY A 124 10.82 -7.08 -3.91
N SER A 125 10.51 -6.40 -5.01
CA SER A 125 10.94 -5.02 -5.29
C SER A 125 9.74 -4.09 -5.29
N VAL A 126 9.72 -3.11 -4.39
CA VAL A 126 8.68 -2.07 -4.37
C VAL A 126 8.97 -1.06 -5.48
N LEU A 127 8.04 -0.92 -6.43
CA LEU A 127 8.15 0.01 -7.56
C LEU A 127 7.64 1.41 -7.23
N GLU A 128 6.52 1.50 -6.53
CA GLU A 128 5.85 2.75 -6.18
C GLU A 128 4.95 2.52 -4.94
N PHE A 129 4.78 3.56 -4.14
CA PHE A 129 3.74 3.65 -3.14
C PHE A 129 2.60 4.54 -3.63
N ILE A 130 1.37 4.12 -3.42
CA ILE A 130 0.19 4.88 -3.82
C ILE A 130 -0.64 5.22 -2.58
N PHE A 131 -1.00 6.49 -2.45
CA PHE A 131 -1.87 6.99 -1.40
C PHE A 131 -3.03 7.79 -1.99
N ILE A 132 -4.20 7.70 -1.36
CA ILE A 132 -5.31 8.60 -1.74
C ILE A 132 -5.02 10.02 -1.20
N ILE A 133 -4.48 10.10 0.02
CA ILE A 133 -4.18 11.37 0.69
C ILE A 133 -2.73 11.36 1.22
N GLU A 134 -1.99 12.43 0.96
CA GLU A 134 -0.68 12.70 1.57
C GLU A 134 -0.74 13.93 2.46
N LEU A 135 -0.19 13.81 3.67
CA LEU A 135 0.02 14.94 4.58
C LEU A 135 1.44 15.47 4.40
N GLU A 136 1.65 16.42 3.48
CA GLU A 136 2.99 16.82 3.02
C GLU A 136 3.84 17.43 4.16
N PHE A 137 3.19 18.09 5.13
CA PHE A 137 3.84 18.68 6.29
C PHE A 137 4.50 17.66 7.23
N LEU A 138 4.13 16.37 7.14
CA LEU A 138 4.73 15.29 7.93
C LEU A 138 5.89 14.59 7.22
N LYS A 139 6.15 14.92 5.95
CA LYS A 139 7.28 14.41 5.15
C LYS A 139 7.38 12.88 5.12
N GLY A 140 6.24 12.16 5.13
CA GLY A 140 6.24 10.70 5.17
C GLY A 140 6.97 10.02 4.01
N LYS A 141 7.10 10.70 2.87
CA LYS A 141 7.89 10.24 1.72
C LYS A 141 9.36 9.99 2.05
N ASP A 142 9.92 10.72 3.02
CA ASP A 142 11.33 10.64 3.39
C ASP A 142 11.66 9.30 4.09
N ALA A 143 10.64 8.58 4.56
CA ALA A 143 10.78 7.26 5.20
C ALA A 143 10.76 6.09 4.20
N LEU A 144 10.56 6.33 2.90
CA LEU A 144 10.30 5.30 1.89
C LEU A 144 11.41 5.24 0.83
N SER A 145 11.76 4.04 0.38
CA SER A 145 12.87 3.87 -0.58
C SER A 145 12.45 3.95 -2.05
N ALA A 146 11.16 3.82 -2.34
CA ALA A 146 10.58 3.92 -3.68
C ALA A 146 9.77 5.21 -3.86
N PRO A 147 9.54 5.65 -5.12
CA PRO A 147 8.69 6.80 -5.42
C PRO A 147 7.30 6.70 -4.82
N ILE A 148 6.69 7.85 -4.52
CA ILE A 148 5.32 7.93 -4.04
C ILE A 148 4.44 8.65 -5.07
N TYR A 149 3.18 8.23 -5.14
CA TYR A 149 2.12 8.90 -5.85
C TYR A 149 0.91 9.11 -4.93
N SER A 150 0.42 10.35 -4.88
CA SER A 150 -0.69 10.74 -4.01
C SER A 150 -1.76 11.45 -4.83
N LEU A 151 -3.03 11.06 -4.69
CA LEU A 151 -4.14 11.69 -5.43
C LEU A 151 -4.43 13.10 -4.90
N VAL A 152 -4.41 13.26 -3.58
CA VAL A 152 -4.66 14.52 -2.89
C VAL A 152 -3.51 14.83 -1.94
N LYS A 153 -3.03 16.06 -1.97
CA LYS A 153 -1.96 16.56 -1.11
C LYS A 153 -2.53 17.62 -0.16
N ALA A 154 -2.27 17.45 1.14
CA ALA A 154 -2.85 18.25 2.21
C ALA A 154 -1.82 18.65 3.28
#